data_AF-A0A7G3FRM1-F1
#
_entry.id   AF-A0A7G3FRM1-F1
#
_cell.length_a   1.000
_cell.length_b   1.000
_cell.length_c   1.000
_cell.angle_alpha   90.00
_cell.angle_beta   90.00
_cell.angle_gamma   90.00
#
_symmetry.space_group_name_H-M   'P 1'
#
loop_
_entity.id
_entity.type
_entity.pdbx_description
1 polymer ?
#
loop_
_entity_poly.entity_id
_entity_poly.type
_entity_poly.pdbx_seq_one_letter_code
_entity_poly.pdbx_strand_id
1 'polypeptide(L)'
;MKNLIKLEELAMLGLSIFLFSETDFAWWWYLALILTPDIGILGYALNTKIGAATYNFFHHKAVAISVLCLGWFFSQEWLELAGIILFGHSSLDRLFGYGLKFSDHFKHTHLGWMEEPITSK
;
A
#
# COMPACT_ATOMS: atom_id res chain seq x y z
N MET A 1 -4.14 16.60 -12.43
CA MET A 1 -4.67 15.51 -11.58
C MET A 1 -3.56 14.62 -11.01
N LYS A 2 -2.64 14.07 -11.82
CA LYS A 2 -1.53 13.21 -11.32
C LYS A 2 -0.77 13.79 -10.11
N ASN A 3 -0.33 15.05 -10.18
CA ASN A 3 0.40 15.68 -9.08
C ASN A 3 -0.46 15.95 -7.83
N LEU A 4 -1.77 16.17 -7.99
CA LEU A 4 -2.68 16.36 -6.86
C LEU A 4 -2.84 15.05 -6.10
N ILE A 5 -3.08 13.94 -6.81
CA ILE A 5 -3.13 12.60 -6.21
C ILE A 5 -1.81 12.30 -5.50
N LYS A 6 -0.66 12.55 -6.13
CA LYS A 6 0.65 12.36 -5.47
C LYS A 6 0.79 13.17 -4.18
N LEU A 7 0.27 14.39 -4.13
CA LEU A 7 0.31 15.20 -2.91
C LEU A 7 -0.62 14.63 -1.82
N GLU A 8 -1.80 14.13 -2.18
CA GLU A 8 -2.70 13.42 -1.25
C GLU A 8 -2.03 12.16 -0.70
N GLU A 9 -1.41 11.36 -1.56
CA GLU A 9 -0.70 10.14 -1.17
C GLU A 9 0.54 10.45 -0.30
N LEU A 10 1.25 11.54 -0.59
CA LEU A 10 2.36 11.99 0.24
C LEU A 10 1.88 12.43 1.63
N ALA A 11 0.74 13.13 1.70
CA ALA A 11 0.14 13.51 2.98
C ALA A 11 -0.30 12.27 3.80
N MET A 12 -0.89 11.26 3.15
CA MET A 12 -1.27 10.00 3.79
C MET A 12 -0.04 9.19 4.24
N LEU A 13 1.03 9.17 3.46
CA LEU A 13 2.30 8.59 3.87
C LEU A 13 2.88 9.34 5.10
N GLY A 14 2.83 10.67 5.09
CA GLY A 14 3.22 11.49 6.24
C GLY A 14 2.39 11.17 7.50
N LEU A 15 1.08 10.97 7.34
CA LEU A 15 0.20 10.53 8.42
C LEU A 15 0.60 9.14 8.95
N SER A 16 0.95 8.19 8.09
CA SER A 16 1.42 6.87 8.56
C SER A 16 2.72 6.95 9.36
N ILE A 17 3.65 7.85 8.98
CA ILE A 17 4.90 8.10 9.72
C ILE A 17 4.59 8.72 11.08
N PHE A 18 3.68 9.70 11.13
CA PHE A 18 3.23 10.32 12.37
C PHE A 18 2.55 9.29 13.29
N LEU A 19 1.65 8.46 12.78
CA LEU A 19 1.03 7.41 13.59
C LEU A 19 2.06 6.41 14.12
N PHE A 20 3.06 6.04 13.31
CA PHE A 20 4.15 5.18 13.76
C PHE A 20 4.98 5.83 14.88
N SER A 21 5.22 7.14 14.84
CA SER A 21 6.02 7.83 15.86
C SER A 21 5.37 7.85 17.25
N GLU A 22 4.06 7.61 17.33
CA GLU A 22 3.32 7.48 18.58
C GLU A 22 3.35 6.04 19.15
N THR A 23 4.00 5.09 18.46
CA THR A 23 4.17 3.71 18.93
C THR A 23 5.49 3.53 19.68
N ASP A 24 5.58 2.50 20.53
CA ASP A 24 6.81 2.14 21.24
C ASP A 24 7.81 1.34 20.39
N PHE A 25 7.49 1.07 19.11
CA PHE A 25 8.38 0.33 18.22
C PHE A 25 9.60 1.15 17.82
N ALA A 26 10.76 0.49 17.77
CA ALA A 26 11.97 1.12 17.26
C ALA A 26 11.82 1.52 15.78
N TRP A 27 12.29 2.72 15.41
CA TRP A 27 12.15 3.32 14.07
C TRP A 27 12.57 2.46 12.87
N TRP A 28 13.50 1.53 13.07
CA TRP A 28 13.92 0.62 12.01
C TRP A 28 12.79 -0.33 11.57
N TRP A 29 11.81 -0.61 12.44
CA TRP A 29 10.64 -1.43 12.08
C TRP A 29 9.83 -0.79 10.96
N TYR A 30 9.60 0.52 11.02
CA TYR A 30 8.87 1.22 9.97
C TYR A 30 9.61 1.10 8.64
N LEU A 31 10.90 1.41 8.62
CA LEU A 31 11.73 1.35 7.41
C LEU A 31 11.84 -0.08 6.85
N ALA A 32 11.99 -1.08 7.72
CA ALA A 32 12.08 -2.47 7.30
C ALA A 32 10.74 -2.95 6.70
N LEU A 33 9.62 -2.68 7.37
CA LEU A 33 8.30 -3.16 6.99
C LEU A 33 7.73 -2.42 5.77
N ILE A 34 7.92 -1.10 5.67
CA ILE A 34 7.42 -0.31 4.54
C ILE A 34 8.10 -0.71 3.21
N LEU A 35 9.37 -1.15 3.28
CA LEU A 35 10.19 -1.59 2.16
C LEU A 35 10.19 -3.11 1.94
N THR A 36 9.49 -3.87 2.80
CA THR A 36 9.37 -5.32 2.66
C THR A 36 8.69 -5.65 1.32
N PRO A 37 9.12 -6.71 0.61
CA PRO A 37 8.46 -7.14 -0.62
C PRO A 37 6.95 -7.32 -0.44
N ASP A 38 6.18 -6.76 -1.37
CA ASP A 38 4.72 -6.80 -1.32
C ASP A 38 4.18 -8.23 -1.49
N ILE A 39 3.59 -8.75 -0.42
CA ILE A 39 2.96 -10.08 -0.38
C ILE A 39 1.70 -10.15 -1.25
N GLY A 40 1.04 -9.02 -1.52
CA GLY A 40 -0.16 -8.93 -2.34
C GLY A 40 0.07 -9.34 -3.79
N ILE A 41 1.32 -9.25 -4.27
CA ILE A 41 1.72 -9.65 -5.62
C ILE A 41 1.73 -11.18 -5.79
N LEU A 42 1.85 -11.96 -4.71
CA LEU A 42 1.97 -13.42 -4.81
C LEU A 42 0.79 -14.09 -5.55
N GLY A 43 -0.40 -13.50 -5.50
CA GLY A 43 -1.56 -14.00 -6.25
C GLY A 43 -1.37 -14.02 -7.78
N TYR A 44 -0.47 -13.19 -8.32
CA TYR A 44 -0.13 -13.19 -9.75
C TYR A 44 0.61 -14.45 -10.20
N ALA A 45 1.18 -15.23 -9.27
CA ALA A 45 1.74 -16.54 -9.61
C ALA A 45 0.65 -17.55 -10.08
N LEU A 46 -0.61 -17.31 -9.74
CA LEU A 46 -1.74 -18.15 -10.17
C LEU A 46 -2.41 -17.61 -11.43
N ASN A 47 -2.85 -16.35 -11.41
CA ASN A 47 -3.38 -15.62 -12.58
C ASN A 47 -3.62 -14.14 -12.24
N THR A 48 -3.95 -13.33 -13.26
CA THR A 48 -4.19 -11.89 -13.12
C THR A 48 -5.40 -11.54 -12.24
N LYS A 49 -6.46 -12.38 -12.22
CA LYS A 49 -7.66 -12.11 -11.42
C LYS A 49 -7.38 -12.29 -9.92
N ILE A 50 -6.74 -13.40 -9.56
CA ILE A 50 -6.35 -13.68 -8.17
C ILE A 50 -5.30 -12.65 -7.74
N GLY A 51 -4.30 -12.37 -8.59
CA GLY A 51 -3.30 -11.35 -8.33
C GLY A 51 -3.89 -9.96 -8.07
N ALA A 52 -4.80 -9.49 -8.91
CA ALA A 52 -5.46 -8.21 -8.71
C ALA A 52 -6.30 -8.20 -7.41
N ALA A 53 -7.00 -9.29 -7.10
CA ALA A 53 -7.80 -9.39 -5.88
C ALA A 53 -6.93 -9.35 -4.60
N THR A 54 -5.88 -10.16 -4.52
CA THR A 54 -4.98 -10.20 -3.36
C THR A 54 -4.24 -8.89 -3.20
N TYR A 55 -3.69 -8.35 -4.28
CA TYR A 55 -3.00 -7.07 -4.26
C TYR A 55 -3.91 -5.94 -3.78
N ASN A 56 -5.12 -5.84 -4.37
CA ASN A 56 -6.06 -4.77 -4.02
C ASN A 56 -6.54 -4.88 -2.57
N PHE A 57 -6.69 -6.09 -2.03
CA PHE A 57 -7.07 -6.29 -0.63
C PHE A 57 -6.03 -5.67 0.33
N PHE A 58 -4.75 -5.99 0.15
CA PHE A 58 -3.67 -5.41 0.97
C PHE A 58 -3.45 -3.91 0.69
N HIS A 59 -3.80 -3.44 -0.51
CA HIS A 59 -3.68 -2.03 -0.90
C HIS A 59 -4.98 -1.23 -0.69
N HIS A 60 -6.02 -1.81 -0.10
CA HIS A 60 -7.25 -1.07 0.19
C HIS A 60 -7.10 -0.30 1.49
N LYS A 61 -7.08 1.03 1.44
CA LYS A 61 -6.88 1.87 2.65
C LYS A 61 -7.92 1.64 3.73
N ALA A 62 -9.17 1.30 3.38
CA ALA A 62 -10.16 0.95 4.41
C ALA A 62 -9.83 -0.36 5.14
N VAL A 63 -9.17 -1.33 4.49
CA VAL A 63 -8.67 -2.55 5.16
C VAL A 63 -7.57 -2.15 6.13
N ALA A 64 -6.61 -1.35 5.69
CA ALA A 64 -5.54 -0.84 6.55
C ALA A 64 -6.07 -0.09 7.79
N ILE A 65 -7.02 0.84 7.57
CA ILE A 65 -7.67 1.60 8.66
C ILE A 65 -8.45 0.66 9.58
N SER A 66 -9.16 -0.33 9.04
CA SER A 66 -9.89 -1.30 9.87
C SER A 66 -8.95 -2.11 10.75
N VAL A 67 -7.82 -2.57 10.19
CA VAL A 67 -6.77 -3.28 10.93
C VAL A 67 -6.19 -2.40 12.04
N LEU A 68 -5.87 -1.13 11.72
CA LEU A 68 -5.41 -0.15 12.71
C LEU A 68 -6.43 0.04 13.85
N CYS A 69 -7.70 0.31 13.51
CA CYS A 69 -8.76 0.51 14.50
C CYS A 69 -8.99 -0.73 15.38
N LEU A 70 -8.90 -1.94 14.80
CA LEU A 70 -8.96 -3.19 15.57
C LEU A 70 -7.76 -3.32 16.51
N GLY A 71 -6.56 -2.94 16.06
CA GLY A 71 -5.36 -2.88 16.89
C GLY A 71 -5.55 -2.00 18.12
N TRP A 72 -6.04 -0.77 17.93
CA TRP A 72 -6.37 0.13 19.05
C TRP A 72 -7.47 -0.42 19.95
N PHE A 73 -8.58 -0.91 19.36
CA PHE A 73 -9.73 -1.38 20.12
C PHE A 73 -9.41 -2.58 21.01
N PHE A 74 -8.53 -3.48 20.56
CA PHE A 74 -8.08 -4.65 21.32
C PHE A 74 -6.76 -4.43 22.05
N SER A 75 -6.19 -3.23 22.00
CA SER A 75 -4.87 -2.91 22.56
C SER A 75 -3.77 -3.90 22.10
N GLN A 76 -3.77 -4.22 20.80
CA GLN A 76 -2.80 -5.11 20.16
C GLN A 76 -1.82 -4.32 19.31
N GLU A 77 -0.64 -4.02 19.89
CA GLU A 77 0.42 -3.19 19.29
C GLU A 77 0.85 -3.69 17.89
N TRP A 78 0.98 -5.01 17.71
CA TRP A 78 1.36 -5.59 16.42
C TRP A 78 0.28 -5.44 15.34
N LEU A 79 -0.99 -5.44 15.75
CA LEU A 79 -2.11 -5.25 14.82
C LEU A 79 -2.25 -3.77 14.44
N GLU A 80 -2.02 -2.88 15.40
CA GLU A 80 -1.85 -1.44 15.13
C GLU A 80 -0.71 -1.19 14.15
N LEU A 81 0.48 -1.75 14.40
CA LEU A 81 1.63 -1.64 13.51
C LEU A 81 1.30 -2.14 12.10
N ALA A 82 0.64 -3.31 11.98
CA ALA A 82 0.23 -3.84 10.69
C ALA A 82 -0.71 -2.88 9.95
N GLY A 83 -1.68 -2.26 10.64
CA GLY A 83 -2.56 -1.26 10.06
C GLY A 83 -1.84 -0.01 9.57
N ILE A 84 -0.90 0.51 10.38
CA ILE A 84 -0.06 1.66 10.03
C ILE A 84 0.78 1.36 8.78
N ILE A 85 1.45 0.20 8.75
CA ILE A 85 2.29 -0.20 7.62
C ILE A 85 1.46 -0.43 6.36
N LEU A 86 0.31 -1.11 6.45
CA LEU A 86 -0.59 -1.29 5.29
C LEU A 86 -1.04 0.06 4.74
N PHE A 87 -1.37 1.02 5.61
CA PHE A 87 -1.82 2.35 5.19
C PHE A 87 -0.69 3.14 4.52
N GLY A 88 0.51 3.13 5.11
CA GLY A 88 1.70 3.76 4.56
C GLY A 88 2.12 3.12 3.24
N HIS A 89 2.18 1.78 3.16
CA HIS A 89 2.60 1.04 1.97
C HIS A 89 1.65 1.28 0.81
N SER A 90 0.34 1.23 1.08
CA SER A 90 -0.71 1.55 0.12
C SER A 90 -0.63 2.98 -0.41
N SER A 91 -0.13 3.92 0.39
CA SER A 91 0.06 5.32 -0.03
C SER A 91 1.35 5.51 -0.83
N LEU A 92 2.44 4.88 -0.39
CA LEU A 92 3.72 4.85 -1.11
C LEU A 92 3.56 4.22 -2.50
N ASP A 93 2.80 3.13 -2.59
CA ASP A 93 2.45 2.44 -3.82
C ASP A 93 1.79 3.38 -4.84
N ARG A 94 0.77 4.13 -4.42
CA ARG A 94 0.08 5.11 -5.29
C ARG A 94 0.95 6.32 -5.60
N LEU A 95 1.82 6.75 -4.69
CA LEU A 95 2.78 7.84 -4.91
C LEU A 95 3.73 7.52 -6.09
N PHE A 96 4.14 6.25 -6.21
CA PHE A 96 4.97 5.75 -7.31
C PHE A 96 4.18 5.32 -8.56
N GLY A 97 2.85 5.39 -8.52
CA GLY A 97 1.99 5.14 -9.67
C GLY A 97 1.55 3.69 -9.87
N TYR A 98 1.78 2.82 -8.89
CA TYR A 98 1.39 1.41 -8.98
C TYR A 98 -0.11 1.21 -8.83
N GLY A 99 -0.74 1.72 -7.77
CA GLY A 99 -2.19 1.81 -7.59
C GLY A 99 -2.97 0.48 -7.63
N LEU A 100 -4.26 0.56 -7.29
CA LEU A 100 -5.17 -0.59 -7.40
C LEU A 100 -5.26 -1.12 -8.83
N LYS A 101 -5.24 -2.44 -8.96
CA LYS A 101 -5.09 -3.21 -10.19
C LYS A 101 -6.43 -3.62 -10.77
N PHE A 102 -6.55 -3.55 -12.09
CA PHE A 102 -7.61 -4.23 -12.82
C PHE A 102 -7.25 -5.70 -13.06
N SER A 103 -8.27 -6.55 -13.19
CA SER A 103 -8.09 -8.00 -13.30
C SER A 103 -7.61 -8.49 -14.68
N ASP A 104 -7.53 -7.58 -15.65
CA ASP A 104 -7.09 -7.83 -17.02
C ASP A 104 -5.56 -7.80 -17.16
N HIS A 105 -4.85 -6.95 -16.40
CA HIS A 105 -3.39 -6.85 -16.51
C HIS A 105 -2.71 -6.23 -15.26
N PHE A 106 -1.54 -6.73 -14.88
CA PHE A 106 -0.76 -6.22 -13.73
C PHE A 106 -0.39 -4.73 -13.85
N LYS A 107 -0.18 -4.25 -15.08
CA LYS A 107 0.15 -2.84 -15.37
C LYS A 107 -1.07 -1.93 -15.55
N HIS A 108 -2.28 -2.47 -15.56
CA HIS A 108 -3.49 -1.69 -15.70
C HIS A 108 -4.06 -1.37 -14.31
N THR A 109 -4.16 -0.08 -14.00
CA THR A 109 -4.45 0.39 -12.64
C THR A 109 -5.49 1.50 -12.69
N HIS A 110 -6.12 1.81 -11.57
CA HIS A 110 -7.05 2.94 -11.47
C HIS A 110 -6.39 4.31 -11.73
N LEU A 111 -5.06 4.39 -11.70
CA LEU A 111 -4.29 5.60 -12.06
C LEU A 111 -3.96 5.66 -13.57
N GLY A 112 -4.33 4.61 -14.31
CA GLY A 112 -4.03 4.43 -15.73
C GLY A 112 -3.09 3.25 -15.97
N TRP A 113 -2.58 3.15 -17.19
CA TRP A 113 -1.53 2.20 -17.53
C TRP A 113 -0.19 2.66 -16.97
N MET A 114 0.53 1.77 -16.30
CA MET A 114 1.93 2.01 -15.97
C MET A 114 2.74 2.06 -17.28
N GLU A 115 3.49 3.14 -17.49
CA GLU A 115 4.28 3.34 -18.72
C GLU A 115 5.18 2.12 -18.97
N GLU A 116 5.05 1.51 -20.15
CA GLU A 116 6.10 0.61 -20.65
C GLU A 116 7.31 1.47 -21.05
N PRO A 117 8.55 0.99 -20.87
CA PRO A 117 9.67 1.65 -21.49
C PRO A 117 9.35 1.77 -22.98
N ILE A 118 9.43 2.99 -23.52
CA ILE A 118 9.30 3.24 -24.94
C ILE A 118 10.38 2.38 -25.60
N THR A 119 10.02 1.21 -26.10
CA THR A 119 10.85 0.52 -27.07
C THR A 119 10.80 1.42 -28.28
N SER A 120 11.84 2.23 -28.44
CA SER A 120 12.05 3.06 -29.63
C SER A 120 11.84 2.17 -30.85
N LYS A 121 10.86 2.52 -31.67
CA LYS A 121 10.77 2.02 -33.04
C LYS A 121 11.99 2.44 -33.83
#